data_AF-A0A956XUI5-F1
#
_entry.id   AF-A0A956XUI5-F1
#
_cell.length_a   1.000
_cell.length_b   1.000
_cell.length_c   1.000
_cell.angle_alpha   90.00
_cell.angle_beta   90.00
_cell.angle_gamma   90.00
#
_symmetry.space_group_name_H-M   'P 1'
#
loop_
_entity.id
_entity.type
_entity.pdbx_description
1 polymer ?
#
loop_
_entity_poly.entity_id
_entity_poly.type
_entity_poly.pdbx_seq_one_letter_code
_entity_poly.pdbx_strand_id
1 'polypeptide(L)'
;LEENGVEGSSIYIYGEGWNFGEVANNARGINATQLNIAGTGIGVFNDRLRDAVRGGNPFGDRLEQGLSNGQYVASNGLDPESSSLDDVLLQMDQVRVSLAGNLMTFNFVDRNGNSIDGTQVAYGSDPAAYTLDPQENIIYVDKHDNETLYDNNVYKAPEGTDMDTRVRMQILGLSYTMYAQGVPFFQAGTDMLRSKSMDRNSYNSGDWFNRLDWTYQTNNFGVGLPPAGDNSAEWPTMQPFLADESLQAGEDAITATTMRFQDMLRVRYSTPLFRLRTGEEINARLAFHNTGVDQMPGVIVMSISDVVGEDLDTNYDMIAVVFNGQPDTLEFTADSLAGMAWELHPVLVEGHDDLLATASADGDTGMFTVPAYSAAVFVVPQS
;
A
#
# COMPACT_ATOMS: atom_id res chain seq x y z
N LEU A 1 -9.40 -32.68 -12.41
CA LEU A 1 -9.88 -32.45 -13.79
C LEU A 1 -10.74 -33.58 -14.34
N GLU A 2 -10.28 -34.84 -14.33
CA GLU A 2 -11.01 -35.95 -14.98
C GLU A 2 -12.39 -36.27 -14.36
N GLU A 3 -12.55 -36.19 -13.03
CA GLU A 3 -13.81 -36.53 -12.36
C GLU A 3 -14.83 -35.37 -12.35
N ASN A 4 -14.38 -34.16 -12.01
CA ASN A 4 -15.26 -33.02 -11.71
C ASN A 4 -15.13 -31.86 -12.74
N GLY A 5 -14.28 -31.98 -13.76
CA GLY A 5 -14.03 -30.92 -14.75
C GLY A 5 -13.24 -29.70 -14.24
N VAL A 6 -12.85 -29.69 -12.96
CA VAL A 6 -12.14 -28.58 -12.29
C VAL A 6 -10.96 -29.07 -11.46
N GLU A 7 -10.02 -28.17 -11.16
CA GLU A 7 -8.93 -28.37 -10.19
C GLU A 7 -9.30 -27.66 -8.88
N GLY A 8 -10.00 -28.38 -7.99
CA GLY A 8 -10.50 -27.81 -6.74
C GLY A 8 -9.41 -27.35 -5.77
N SER A 9 -8.20 -27.94 -5.84
CA SER A 9 -7.04 -27.56 -5.02
C SER A 9 -6.51 -26.16 -5.30
N SER A 10 -6.85 -25.57 -6.45
CA SER A 10 -6.45 -24.20 -6.82
C SER A 10 -7.51 -23.16 -6.45
N ILE A 11 -8.66 -23.57 -5.89
CA ILE A 11 -9.70 -22.63 -5.45
C ILE A 11 -9.20 -21.92 -4.19
N TYR A 12 -9.16 -20.59 -4.26
CA TYR A 12 -8.81 -19.73 -3.14
C TYR A 12 -10.06 -19.05 -2.57
N ILE A 13 -10.15 -18.96 -1.24
CA ILE A 13 -11.29 -18.39 -0.52
C ILE A 13 -10.79 -17.22 0.32
N TYR A 14 -11.50 -16.09 0.24
CA TYR A 14 -11.24 -14.92 1.07
C TYR A 14 -12.53 -14.14 1.33
N GLY A 15 -12.51 -13.22 2.30
CA GLY A 15 -13.69 -12.42 2.65
C GLY A 15 -13.42 -11.23 3.56
N GLU A 16 -14.50 -10.65 4.07
CA GLU A 16 -14.52 -9.49 4.97
C GLU A 16 -14.67 -9.95 6.42
N GLY A 17 -13.56 -9.99 7.15
CA GLY A 17 -13.50 -10.51 8.52
C GLY A 17 -13.85 -9.51 9.63
N TRP A 18 -14.76 -8.56 9.36
CA TRP A 18 -15.08 -7.48 10.30
C TRP A 18 -15.83 -7.97 11.54
N ASN A 19 -15.51 -7.43 12.72
CA ASN A 19 -16.10 -7.83 14.01
C ASN A 19 -17.12 -6.80 14.53
N PHE A 20 -18.40 -6.94 14.16
CA PHE A 20 -19.46 -6.00 14.57
C PHE A 20 -20.84 -6.67 14.62
N GLY A 21 -21.86 -5.91 15.06
CA GLY A 21 -23.26 -6.36 15.05
C GLY A 21 -23.59 -7.43 16.10
N GLU A 22 -24.59 -8.26 15.82
CA GLU A 22 -25.09 -9.29 16.74
C GLU A 22 -24.19 -10.51 16.89
N VAL A 23 -23.21 -10.66 15.98
CA VAL A 23 -22.21 -11.74 15.98
C VAL A 23 -20.90 -11.34 16.65
N ALA A 24 -20.73 -10.04 16.98
CA ALA A 24 -19.50 -9.50 17.53
C ALA A 24 -19.01 -10.31 18.73
N ASN A 25 -17.69 -10.47 18.83
CA ASN A 25 -17.04 -11.14 19.97
C ASN A 25 -17.59 -12.55 20.21
N ASN A 26 -17.82 -13.30 19.13
CA ASN A 26 -18.32 -14.67 19.14
C ASN A 26 -19.69 -14.84 19.82
N ALA A 27 -20.51 -13.79 19.88
CA ALA A 27 -21.80 -13.80 20.58
C ALA A 27 -22.79 -14.87 20.05
N ARG A 28 -22.57 -15.35 18.82
CA ARG A 28 -23.38 -16.39 18.15
C ARG A 28 -22.57 -17.64 17.79
N GLY A 29 -21.43 -17.86 18.45
CA GLY A 29 -20.44 -18.88 18.11
C GLY A 29 -19.20 -18.27 17.48
N ILE A 30 -18.17 -19.09 17.25
CA ILE A 30 -16.92 -18.64 16.61
C ILE A 30 -17.22 -18.27 15.15
N ASN A 31 -17.21 -16.97 14.84
CA ASN A 31 -17.40 -16.44 13.50
C ASN A 31 -16.04 -16.14 12.82
N ALA A 32 -16.02 -16.04 11.49
CA ALA A 32 -14.79 -15.81 10.72
C ALA A 32 -14.36 -14.33 10.74
N THR A 33 -14.03 -13.82 11.93
CA THR A 33 -13.41 -12.49 12.08
C THR A 33 -11.92 -12.56 11.80
N GLN A 34 -11.29 -11.42 11.53
CA GLN A 34 -9.82 -11.32 11.35
C GLN A 34 -9.04 -12.01 12.48
N LEU A 35 -9.47 -11.86 13.74
CA LEU A 35 -8.80 -12.48 14.89
C LEU A 35 -9.05 -14.00 15.02
N ASN A 36 -10.02 -14.55 14.29
CA ASN A 36 -10.37 -15.97 14.32
C ASN A 36 -9.91 -16.75 13.07
N ILE A 37 -9.40 -16.10 12.02
CA ILE A 37 -9.03 -16.79 10.76
C ILE A 37 -7.63 -17.40 10.75
N ALA A 38 -6.80 -17.11 11.75
CA ALA A 38 -5.41 -17.51 11.76
C ALA A 38 -5.25 -19.04 11.63
N GLY A 39 -4.45 -19.48 10.66
CA GLY A 39 -4.20 -20.90 10.39
C GLY A 39 -5.33 -21.62 9.64
N THR A 40 -6.34 -20.90 9.14
CA THR A 40 -7.41 -21.49 8.31
C THR A 40 -7.04 -21.53 6.82
N GLY A 41 -6.07 -20.71 6.40
CA GLY A 41 -5.72 -20.49 5.00
C GLY A 41 -6.75 -19.66 4.21
N ILE A 42 -7.77 -19.09 4.87
CA ILE A 42 -8.76 -18.21 4.25
C ILE A 42 -8.28 -16.77 4.35
N GLY A 43 -8.27 -16.06 3.22
CA GLY A 43 -7.90 -14.64 3.16
C GLY A 43 -8.90 -13.71 3.84
N VAL A 44 -8.44 -12.66 4.50
CA VAL A 44 -9.27 -11.54 4.94
C VAL A 44 -8.66 -10.20 4.57
N PHE A 45 -9.51 -9.22 4.27
CA PHE A 45 -9.10 -7.85 3.97
C PHE A 45 -8.33 -7.21 5.13
N ASN A 46 -7.17 -6.63 4.80
CA ASN A 46 -6.31 -5.90 5.73
C ASN A 46 -6.59 -4.40 5.70
N ASP A 47 -7.48 -3.97 6.58
CA ASP A 47 -7.82 -2.58 6.87
C ASP A 47 -6.71 -1.77 7.56
N ARG A 48 -5.75 -2.42 8.24
CA ARG A 48 -4.62 -1.73 8.90
C ARG A 48 -3.74 -1.03 7.87
N LEU A 49 -3.31 -1.77 6.84
CA LEU A 49 -2.52 -1.18 5.74
C LEU A 49 -3.34 -0.15 4.97
N ARG A 50 -4.60 -0.47 4.66
CA ARG A 50 -5.51 0.44 3.94
C ARG A 50 -5.52 1.82 4.61
N ASP A 51 -5.79 1.85 5.92
CA ASP A 51 -5.97 3.09 6.67
C ASP A 51 -4.66 3.86 6.85
N ALA A 52 -3.56 3.17 7.18
CA ALA A 52 -2.25 3.81 7.32
C ALA A 52 -1.74 4.43 6.00
N VAL A 53 -1.98 3.78 4.86
CA VAL A 53 -1.52 4.28 3.56
C VAL A 53 -2.42 5.39 3.02
N ARG A 54 -3.74 5.23 3.11
CA ARG A 54 -4.73 6.25 2.63
C ARG A 54 -4.91 7.42 3.59
N GLY A 55 -4.59 7.23 4.87
CA GLY A 55 -4.90 8.15 5.96
C GLY A 55 -6.31 7.96 6.52
N GLY A 56 -6.46 8.24 7.82
CA GLY A 56 -7.72 8.16 8.55
C GLY A 56 -8.40 6.80 8.46
N ASN A 57 -9.74 6.80 8.41
CA ASN A 57 -10.55 5.61 8.24
C ASN A 57 -11.86 5.93 7.49
N PRO A 58 -12.62 4.94 6.96
CA PRO A 58 -13.84 5.18 6.19
C PRO A 58 -14.98 5.93 6.91
N PHE A 59 -14.87 6.11 8.23
CA PHE A 59 -15.86 6.77 9.08
C PHE A 59 -15.33 8.06 9.74
N GLY A 60 -14.04 8.39 9.51
CA GLY A 60 -13.36 9.57 10.04
C GLY A 60 -13.44 10.77 9.11
N ASP A 61 -12.60 11.78 9.37
CA ASP A 61 -12.50 12.94 8.50
C ASP A 61 -11.76 12.57 7.20
N ARG A 62 -12.26 13.06 6.07
CA ARG A 62 -11.70 12.81 4.74
C ARG A 62 -10.39 13.54 4.49
N LEU A 63 -10.05 14.51 5.34
CA LEU A 63 -8.85 15.31 5.22
C LEU A 63 -7.65 14.70 5.98
N GLU A 64 -7.84 13.66 6.78
CA GLU A 64 -6.76 12.98 7.53
C GLU A 64 -5.76 12.31 6.57
N GLN A 65 -4.52 12.79 6.51
CA GLN A 65 -3.48 12.26 5.61
C GLN A 65 -2.93 10.91 6.10
N GLY A 66 -2.36 10.13 5.17
CA GLY A 66 -1.62 8.90 5.41
C GLY A 66 -0.28 8.89 4.70
N LEU A 67 0.41 7.75 4.75
CA LEU A 67 1.79 7.62 4.24
C LEU A 67 1.95 7.91 2.75
N SER A 68 0.92 7.65 1.93
CA SER A 68 1.02 7.88 0.48
C SER A 68 0.71 9.31 0.03
N ASN A 69 0.16 10.15 0.91
CA ASN A 69 -0.36 11.47 0.56
C ASN A 69 0.07 12.58 1.52
N GLY A 70 1.20 12.39 2.23
CA GLY A 70 1.93 13.49 2.88
C GLY A 70 1.78 13.62 4.38
N GLN A 71 1.21 12.62 5.08
CA GLN A 71 1.09 12.68 6.54
C GLN A 71 2.43 13.01 7.22
N TYR A 72 2.41 13.97 8.15
CA TYR A 72 3.55 14.55 8.85
C TYR A 72 4.58 15.29 7.97
N VAL A 73 4.84 14.80 6.76
CA VAL A 73 5.95 15.25 5.89
C VAL A 73 5.57 16.38 4.95
N ALA A 74 4.28 16.52 4.61
CA ALA A 74 3.75 17.57 3.74
C ALA A 74 2.26 17.82 4.02
N SER A 75 1.94 18.90 4.73
CA SER A 75 0.56 19.21 5.14
C SER A 75 -0.34 19.57 3.95
N ASN A 76 -1.59 19.12 4.00
CA ASN A 76 -2.67 19.57 3.11
C ASN A 76 -3.27 20.93 3.50
N GLY A 77 -2.85 21.53 4.63
CA GLY A 77 -3.33 22.83 5.10
C GLY A 77 -4.77 22.86 5.63
N LEU A 78 -5.47 21.72 5.59
CA LEU A 78 -6.89 21.60 5.93
C LEU A 78 -7.15 20.78 7.19
N ASP A 79 -6.26 19.83 7.50
CA ASP A 79 -6.29 19.05 8.74
C ASP A 79 -5.05 19.34 9.63
N PRO A 80 -5.22 19.98 10.79
CA PRO A 80 -4.11 20.20 11.71
C PRO A 80 -3.64 18.92 12.44
N GLU A 81 -4.48 17.88 12.53
CA GLU A 81 -4.19 16.63 13.27
C GLU A 81 -3.22 15.70 12.49
N SER A 82 -3.12 15.85 11.16
CA SER A 82 -2.19 15.13 10.27
C SER A 82 -0.69 15.39 10.53
N SER A 83 -0.33 16.11 11.60
CA SER A 83 1.04 16.54 11.93
C SER A 83 1.67 15.81 13.14
N SER A 84 0.98 14.83 13.72
CA SER A 84 1.49 14.05 14.86
C SER A 84 2.60 13.08 14.44
N LEU A 85 3.78 13.26 15.04
CA LEU A 85 4.92 12.34 14.83
C LEU A 85 4.59 10.94 15.36
N ASP A 86 3.97 10.83 16.53
CA ASP A 86 3.67 9.53 17.12
C ASP A 86 2.73 8.71 16.22
N ASP A 87 1.71 9.36 15.65
CA ASP A 87 0.72 8.70 14.80
C ASP A 87 1.30 8.21 13.48
N VAL A 88 2.09 9.03 12.77
CA VAL A 88 2.75 8.58 11.53
C VAL A 88 3.70 7.42 11.81
N LEU A 89 4.42 7.43 12.94
CA LEU A 89 5.31 6.35 13.31
C LEU A 89 4.54 5.07 13.69
N LEU A 90 3.36 5.17 14.32
CA LEU A 90 2.49 4.02 14.56
C LEU A 90 2.02 3.39 13.25
N GLN A 91 1.58 4.23 12.32
CA GLN A 91 1.10 3.80 11.02
C GLN A 91 2.20 3.15 10.20
N MET A 92 3.45 3.61 10.33
CA MET A 92 4.61 2.92 9.75
C MET A 92 4.81 1.52 10.37
N ASP A 93 4.65 1.35 11.69
CA ASP A 93 4.70 0.02 12.32
C ASP A 93 3.56 -0.91 11.83
N GLN A 94 2.35 -0.37 11.68
CA GLN A 94 1.20 -1.10 11.10
C GLN A 94 1.47 -1.55 9.66
N VAL A 95 2.08 -0.68 8.85
CA VAL A 95 2.45 -1.00 7.46
C VAL A 95 3.59 -2.01 7.41
N ARG A 96 4.61 -1.92 8.27
CA ARG A 96 5.69 -2.93 8.33
C ARG A 96 5.15 -4.33 8.56
N VAL A 97 4.32 -4.50 9.58
CA VAL A 97 3.68 -5.79 9.88
C VAL A 97 2.82 -6.26 8.71
N SER A 98 2.06 -5.36 8.08
CA SER A 98 1.22 -5.69 6.94
C SER A 98 2.01 -6.09 5.68
N LEU A 99 3.14 -5.42 5.41
CA LEU A 99 4.09 -5.77 4.35
C LEU A 99 4.71 -7.15 4.60
N ALA A 100 4.89 -7.54 5.86
CA ALA A 100 5.37 -8.85 6.29
C ALA A 100 4.25 -9.91 6.41
N GLY A 101 3.18 -9.80 5.61
CA GLY A 101 2.10 -10.80 5.58
C GLY A 101 1.07 -10.65 6.71
N ASN A 102 1.12 -9.55 7.47
CA ASN A 102 0.30 -9.28 8.66
C ASN A 102 0.40 -10.35 9.76
N LEU A 103 1.57 -11.01 9.81
CA LEU A 103 1.85 -12.18 10.63
C LEU A 103 1.96 -11.80 12.11
N MET A 104 1.26 -12.54 12.96
CA MET A 104 1.33 -12.35 14.42
C MET A 104 2.75 -12.53 14.96
N THR A 105 3.53 -13.43 14.37
CA THR A 105 4.86 -13.81 14.85
C THR A 105 6.00 -12.97 14.26
N PHE A 106 5.71 -12.03 13.36
CA PHE A 106 6.77 -11.26 12.71
C PHE A 106 7.39 -10.29 13.70
N ASN A 107 8.70 -10.41 13.91
CA ASN A 107 9.45 -9.61 14.88
C ASN A 107 10.19 -8.47 14.20
N PHE A 108 10.13 -7.27 14.78
CA PHE A 108 10.86 -6.10 14.31
C PHE A 108 11.05 -5.08 15.43
N VAL A 109 11.79 -4.01 15.16
CA VAL A 109 11.97 -2.88 16.09
C VAL A 109 10.88 -1.84 15.84
N ASP A 110 10.06 -1.56 16.86
CA ASP A 110 8.96 -0.58 16.78
C ASP A 110 9.45 0.88 16.81
N ARG A 111 8.52 1.81 16.68
CA ARG A 111 8.76 3.27 16.83
C ARG A 111 9.40 3.71 18.14
N ASN A 112 9.31 2.89 19.19
CA ASN A 112 9.88 3.17 20.49
C ASN A 112 11.25 2.50 20.71
N GLY A 113 11.76 1.77 19.70
CA GLY A 113 13.03 1.04 19.80
C GLY A 113 12.92 -0.31 20.50
N ASN A 114 11.71 -0.82 20.75
CA ASN A 114 11.48 -2.13 21.36
C ASN A 114 11.44 -3.22 20.27
N SER A 115 12.04 -4.37 20.56
CA SER A 115 11.79 -5.59 19.78
C SER A 115 10.41 -6.14 20.15
N ILE A 116 9.50 -6.17 19.18
CA ILE A 116 8.12 -6.63 19.36
C ILE A 116 7.71 -7.59 18.25
N ASP A 117 6.64 -8.35 18.48
CA ASP A 117 5.94 -9.07 17.43
C ASP A 117 4.73 -8.29 16.88
N GLY A 118 4.14 -8.79 15.79
CA GLY A 118 3.02 -8.13 15.12
C GLY A 118 1.77 -7.96 15.99
N THR A 119 1.57 -8.78 17.03
CA THR A 119 0.41 -8.66 17.92
C THR A 119 0.52 -7.49 18.88
N GLN A 120 1.72 -6.97 19.08
CA GLN A 120 1.99 -5.85 19.98
C GLN A 120 1.83 -4.48 19.30
N VAL A 121 1.71 -4.45 17.97
CA VAL A 121 1.38 -3.23 17.23
C VAL A 121 -0.11 -2.95 17.37
N ALA A 122 -0.46 -1.77 17.86
CA ALA A 122 -1.85 -1.39 18.10
C ALA A 122 -2.56 -0.96 16.80
N TYR A 123 -3.83 -1.34 16.67
CA TYR A 123 -4.80 -0.76 15.73
C TYR A 123 -6.13 -0.57 16.47
N GLY A 124 -6.36 0.64 16.97
CA GLY A 124 -7.44 0.90 17.92
C GLY A 124 -7.25 0.07 19.20
N SER A 125 -8.26 -0.72 19.57
CA SER A 125 -8.18 -1.66 20.71
C SER A 125 -7.66 -3.05 20.33
N ASP A 126 -7.49 -3.32 19.03
CA ASP A 126 -7.11 -4.63 18.52
C ASP A 126 -5.62 -4.65 18.11
N PRO A 127 -5.00 -5.84 18.01
CA PRO A 127 -3.71 -5.98 17.38
C PRO A 127 -3.78 -5.65 15.88
N ALA A 128 -2.69 -5.14 15.33
CA ALA A 128 -2.55 -4.94 13.89
C ALA A 128 -2.42 -6.28 13.17
N ALA A 129 -1.56 -7.18 13.66
CA ALA A 129 -1.37 -8.52 13.11
C ALA A 129 -2.42 -9.53 13.59
N TYR A 130 -2.78 -10.44 12.70
CA TYR A 130 -3.75 -11.51 13.02
C TYR A 130 -3.59 -12.78 12.17
N THR A 131 -2.63 -12.84 11.23
CA THR A 131 -2.44 -14.00 10.35
C THR A 131 -1.34 -14.94 10.86
N LEU A 132 -1.34 -16.18 10.38
CA LEU A 132 -0.21 -17.13 10.51
C LEU A 132 0.41 -17.49 9.16
N ASP A 133 -0.34 -17.30 8.09
CA ASP A 133 0.12 -17.56 6.72
C ASP A 133 -0.07 -16.30 5.87
N PRO A 134 0.90 -15.90 5.03
CA PRO A 134 0.74 -14.74 4.16
C PRO A 134 -0.49 -14.83 3.24
N GLN A 135 -0.95 -16.03 2.86
CA GLN A 135 -2.16 -16.18 2.06
C GLN A 135 -3.43 -15.75 2.81
N GLU A 136 -3.38 -15.54 4.12
CA GLU A 136 -4.52 -15.05 4.91
C GLU A 136 -4.65 -13.51 4.84
N ASN A 137 -3.64 -12.82 4.30
CA ASN A 137 -3.57 -11.37 4.21
C ASN A 137 -3.98 -10.88 2.81
N ILE A 138 -5.20 -10.34 2.68
CA ILE A 138 -5.63 -9.63 1.46
C ILE A 138 -5.28 -8.15 1.59
N ILE A 139 -4.26 -7.71 0.86
CA ILE A 139 -3.71 -6.35 0.95
C ILE A 139 -4.41 -5.44 -0.05
N TYR A 140 -4.84 -4.25 0.38
CA TYR A 140 -5.51 -3.30 -0.49
C TYR A 140 -5.42 -1.88 0.05
N VAL A 141 -5.51 -0.91 -0.86
CA VAL A 141 -5.65 0.52 -0.55
C VAL A 141 -6.89 1.13 -1.21
N ASP A 142 -7.63 0.38 -2.01
CA ASP A 142 -8.94 0.77 -2.53
C ASP A 142 -9.79 -0.45 -2.92
N LYS A 143 -11.10 -0.22 -3.00
CA LYS A 143 -12.11 -1.25 -3.30
C LYS A 143 -13.37 -0.57 -3.86
N HIS A 144 -14.40 -1.37 -4.15
CA HIS A 144 -15.67 -0.89 -4.69
C HIS A 144 -16.47 0.02 -3.73
N ASP A 145 -16.34 -0.20 -2.44
CA ASP A 145 -16.91 0.56 -1.33
C ASP A 145 -15.92 1.65 -0.90
N ASN A 146 -16.45 2.75 -0.35
CA ASN A 146 -15.70 3.97 -0.04
C ASN A 146 -15.13 4.66 -1.30
N GLU A 147 -14.42 5.76 -1.09
CA GLU A 147 -13.78 6.54 -2.14
C GLU A 147 -12.70 5.73 -2.87
N THR A 148 -12.57 5.93 -4.19
CA THR A 148 -11.44 5.42 -4.97
C THR A 148 -10.10 5.95 -4.41
N LEU A 149 -8.97 5.32 -4.73
CA LEU A 149 -7.67 5.88 -4.30
C LEU A 149 -7.42 7.29 -4.89
N TYR A 150 -7.87 7.54 -6.12
CA TYR A 150 -7.74 8.87 -6.72
C TYR A 150 -8.56 9.93 -5.96
N ASP A 151 -9.83 9.65 -5.68
CA ASP A 151 -10.70 10.57 -4.95
C ASP A 151 -10.19 10.79 -3.52
N ASN A 152 -9.62 9.75 -2.89
CA ASN A 152 -8.95 9.86 -1.59
C ASN A 152 -7.75 10.81 -1.64
N ASN A 153 -6.89 10.68 -2.66
CA ASN A 153 -5.75 11.58 -2.87
C ASN A 153 -6.17 13.00 -3.23
N VAL A 154 -7.32 13.21 -3.87
CA VAL A 154 -7.87 14.56 -4.10
C VAL A 154 -8.11 15.28 -2.78
N TYR A 155 -8.72 14.63 -1.81
CA TYR A 155 -8.94 15.22 -0.49
C TYR A 155 -7.65 15.50 0.28
N LYS A 156 -6.64 14.63 0.13
CA LYS A 156 -5.56 14.51 1.12
C LYS A 156 -4.21 14.99 0.67
N ALA A 157 -3.98 15.12 -0.64
CA ALA A 157 -2.70 15.59 -1.13
C ALA A 157 -2.38 17.00 -0.60
N PRO A 158 -1.09 17.34 -0.41
CA PRO A 158 -0.64 18.67 -0.03
C PRO A 158 -1.24 19.78 -0.91
N GLU A 159 -1.42 20.97 -0.35
CA GLU A 159 -1.94 22.12 -1.11
C GLU A 159 -1.03 22.43 -2.31
N GLY A 160 -1.63 22.66 -3.49
CA GLY A 160 -0.87 22.97 -4.71
C GLY A 160 -0.17 21.79 -5.37
N THR A 161 -0.39 20.56 -4.92
CA THR A 161 0.16 19.34 -5.55
C THR A 161 -0.31 19.21 -7.00
N ASP A 162 0.64 19.18 -7.94
CA ASP A 162 0.39 19.03 -9.36
C ASP A 162 0.02 17.59 -9.76
N MET A 163 -0.39 17.40 -11.01
CA MET A 163 -0.87 16.10 -11.50
C MET A 163 0.24 15.03 -11.54
N ASP A 164 1.50 15.36 -11.89
CA ASP A 164 2.58 14.36 -11.89
C ASP A 164 2.85 13.87 -10.46
N THR A 165 2.87 14.78 -9.48
CA THR A 165 3.04 14.41 -8.07
C THR A 165 1.84 13.60 -7.57
N ARG A 166 0.61 13.90 -8.00
CA ARG A 166 -0.58 13.06 -7.69
C ARG A 166 -0.49 11.66 -8.29
N VAL A 167 0.00 11.54 -9.52
CA VAL A 167 0.31 10.23 -10.14
C VAL A 167 1.34 9.47 -9.30
N ARG A 168 2.39 10.16 -8.81
CA ARG A 168 3.39 9.56 -7.92
C ARG A 168 2.78 9.08 -6.60
N MET A 169 1.95 9.90 -5.95
CA MET A 169 1.21 9.50 -4.73
C MET A 169 0.30 8.28 -4.98
N GLN A 170 -0.40 8.23 -6.11
CA GLN A 170 -1.18 7.06 -6.53
C GLN A 170 -0.31 5.81 -6.64
N ILE A 171 0.81 5.90 -7.37
CA ILE A 171 1.72 4.78 -7.59
C ILE A 171 2.40 4.36 -6.29
N LEU A 172 2.81 5.29 -5.43
CA LEU A 172 3.33 5.01 -4.10
C LEU A 172 2.30 4.28 -3.25
N GLY A 173 1.05 4.75 -3.18
CA GLY A 173 -0.03 4.07 -2.45
C GLY A 173 -0.25 2.63 -2.94
N LEU A 174 -0.24 2.43 -4.26
CA LEU A 174 -0.36 1.10 -4.87
C LEU A 174 0.87 0.22 -4.63
N SER A 175 2.07 0.80 -4.52
CA SER A 175 3.32 0.07 -4.31
C SER A 175 3.36 -0.67 -2.96
N TYR A 176 2.78 -0.09 -1.90
CA TYR A 176 2.65 -0.78 -0.60
C TYR A 176 1.84 -2.07 -0.74
N THR A 177 0.79 -2.06 -1.56
CA THR A 177 0.01 -3.27 -1.87
C THR A 177 0.78 -4.21 -2.79
N MET A 178 1.47 -3.67 -3.80
CA MET A 178 2.17 -4.45 -4.82
C MET A 178 3.38 -5.21 -4.27
N TYR A 179 4.12 -4.64 -3.32
CA TYR A 179 5.36 -5.24 -2.80
C TYR A 179 5.17 -5.91 -1.44
N ALA A 180 3.95 -5.94 -0.87
CA ALA A 180 3.65 -6.71 0.33
C ALA A 180 3.72 -8.23 0.11
N GLN A 181 4.08 -8.96 1.16
CA GLN A 181 3.81 -10.39 1.27
C GLN A 181 2.31 -10.64 1.47
N GLY A 182 1.81 -11.72 0.86
CA GLY A 182 0.40 -12.09 0.84
C GLY A 182 -0.25 -11.88 -0.51
N VAL A 183 -1.55 -11.56 -0.53
CA VAL A 183 -2.37 -11.49 -1.74
C VAL A 183 -2.80 -10.04 -2.03
N PRO A 184 -2.11 -9.33 -2.95
CA PRO A 184 -2.51 -8.00 -3.38
C PRO A 184 -3.89 -7.99 -4.04
N PHE A 185 -4.71 -7.01 -3.70
CA PHE A 185 -6.02 -6.75 -4.26
C PHE A 185 -6.05 -5.30 -4.78
N PHE A 186 -6.59 -5.13 -5.99
CA PHE A 186 -6.67 -3.82 -6.65
C PHE A 186 -8.07 -3.56 -7.16
N GLN A 187 -8.60 -2.36 -6.94
CA GLN A 187 -9.83 -1.94 -7.57
C GLN A 187 -9.63 -1.79 -9.09
N ALA A 188 -10.58 -2.28 -9.90
CA ALA A 188 -10.57 -2.04 -11.33
C ALA A 188 -10.55 -0.53 -11.62
N GLY A 189 -9.54 -0.09 -12.40
CA GLY A 189 -9.30 1.30 -12.78
C GLY A 189 -8.40 2.10 -11.83
N THR A 190 -7.89 1.50 -10.73
CA THR A 190 -6.93 2.18 -9.86
C THR A 190 -5.63 2.55 -10.57
N ASP A 191 -5.23 1.72 -11.54
CA ASP A 191 -4.13 1.92 -12.48
C ASP A 191 -4.41 2.98 -13.56
N MET A 192 -5.64 3.50 -13.60
CA MET A 192 -6.10 4.53 -14.54
C MET A 192 -6.59 5.79 -13.81
N LEU A 193 -6.18 5.99 -12.55
CA LEU A 193 -6.61 7.12 -11.71
C LEU A 193 -8.13 7.23 -11.55
N ARG A 194 -8.85 6.10 -11.62
CA ARG A 194 -10.32 6.07 -11.60
C ARG A 194 -10.88 6.91 -10.47
N SER A 195 -11.80 7.80 -10.83
CA SER A 195 -12.64 8.58 -9.92
C SER A 195 -14.09 8.14 -10.02
N LYS A 196 -14.83 8.34 -8.95
CA LYS A 196 -16.30 8.28 -8.93
C LYS A 196 -16.91 9.65 -8.63
N SER A 197 -16.19 10.72 -8.99
CA SER A 197 -16.53 12.09 -8.60
C SER A 197 -16.72 12.22 -7.08
N MET A 198 -15.81 11.59 -6.32
CA MET A 198 -15.79 11.61 -4.85
C MET A 198 -16.98 10.89 -4.17
N ASP A 199 -17.71 10.02 -4.89
CA ASP A 199 -18.77 9.19 -4.29
C ASP A 199 -18.19 8.12 -3.36
N ARG A 200 -18.59 8.15 -2.07
CA ARG A 200 -18.16 7.18 -1.07
C ARG A 200 -18.94 5.85 -1.14
N ASN A 201 -20.12 5.81 -1.75
CA ASN A 201 -20.95 4.60 -1.75
C ASN A 201 -21.73 4.46 -3.06
N SER A 202 -21.01 4.08 -4.10
CA SER A 202 -21.50 4.15 -5.49
C SER A 202 -22.35 2.97 -5.94
N TYR A 203 -22.86 2.14 -5.01
CA TYR A 203 -23.56 0.88 -5.33
C TYR A 203 -24.78 1.07 -6.25
N ASN A 204 -25.44 2.22 -6.17
CA ASN A 204 -26.62 2.57 -6.96
C ASN A 204 -26.50 3.96 -7.64
N SER A 205 -25.27 4.39 -7.91
CA SER A 205 -24.98 5.68 -8.57
C SER A 205 -24.95 5.56 -10.10
N GLY A 206 -25.34 4.40 -10.64
CA GLY A 206 -25.45 4.13 -12.07
C GLY A 206 -24.12 4.21 -12.83
N ASP A 207 -24.21 4.13 -14.16
CA ASP A 207 -23.04 4.14 -15.05
C ASP A 207 -22.28 5.47 -14.99
N TRP A 208 -22.99 6.58 -14.75
CA TRP A 208 -22.42 7.93 -14.75
C TRP A 208 -21.27 8.08 -13.74
N PHE A 209 -21.51 7.75 -12.47
CA PHE A 209 -20.48 7.86 -11.43
C PHE A 209 -19.53 6.66 -11.39
N ASN A 210 -19.93 5.49 -11.92
CA ASN A 210 -19.09 4.28 -11.88
C ASN A 210 -18.26 4.03 -13.14
N ARG A 211 -18.31 4.92 -14.13
CA ARG A 211 -17.68 4.76 -15.45
C ARG A 211 -16.22 4.32 -15.36
N LEU A 212 -15.87 3.35 -16.19
CA LEU A 212 -14.49 3.00 -16.54
C LEU A 212 -14.26 3.38 -18.00
N ASP A 213 -13.34 4.29 -18.24
CA ASP A 213 -13.05 4.81 -19.58
C ASP A 213 -11.82 4.14 -20.19
N TRP A 214 -12.04 3.05 -20.93
CA TRP A 214 -10.98 2.31 -21.61
C TRP A 214 -10.38 3.05 -22.83
N THR A 215 -10.86 4.25 -23.15
CA THR A 215 -10.20 5.13 -24.12
C THR A 215 -9.07 5.95 -23.51
N TYR A 216 -8.92 5.89 -22.16
CA TYR A 216 -7.93 6.62 -21.38
C TYR A 216 -8.05 8.15 -21.45
N GLN A 217 -9.14 8.68 -22.01
CA GLN A 217 -9.31 10.13 -22.17
C GLN A 217 -9.72 10.85 -20.88
N THR A 218 -10.41 10.16 -19.98
CA THR A 218 -10.92 10.74 -18.74
C THR A 218 -10.89 9.73 -17.61
N ASN A 219 -10.60 10.18 -16.39
CA ASN A 219 -10.66 9.33 -15.21
C ASN A 219 -12.02 9.38 -14.47
N ASN A 220 -12.99 10.13 -15.00
CA ASN A 220 -14.33 10.36 -14.44
C ASN A 220 -14.41 11.28 -13.21
N PHE A 221 -13.35 12.05 -12.92
CA PHE A 221 -13.40 13.11 -11.91
C PHE A 221 -14.20 14.32 -12.41
N GLY A 222 -14.84 15.06 -11.49
CA GLY A 222 -15.52 16.31 -11.82
C GLY A 222 -16.85 16.17 -12.57
N VAL A 223 -17.46 14.99 -12.62
CA VAL A 223 -18.73 14.74 -13.34
C VAL A 223 -19.99 15.15 -12.54
N GLY A 224 -19.82 16.03 -11.55
CA GLY A 224 -20.86 16.55 -10.67
C GLY A 224 -20.78 16.01 -9.24
N LEU A 225 -21.57 16.61 -8.34
CA LEU A 225 -21.69 16.13 -6.96
C LEU A 225 -22.32 14.74 -6.93
N PRO A 226 -21.78 13.81 -6.13
CA PRO A 226 -22.30 12.44 -6.04
C PRO A 226 -23.67 12.41 -5.34
N PRO A 227 -24.46 11.33 -5.51
CA PRO A 227 -25.83 11.26 -5.00
C PRO A 227 -25.95 11.58 -3.50
N ALA A 228 -27.00 12.33 -3.15
CA ALA A 228 -27.15 12.96 -1.85
C ALA A 228 -27.15 11.98 -0.66
N GLY A 229 -27.71 10.78 -0.83
CA GLY A 229 -28.03 9.87 0.28
C GLY A 229 -26.86 9.62 1.24
N ASP A 230 -25.67 9.38 0.69
CA ASP A 230 -24.45 9.10 1.46
C ASP A 230 -23.42 10.23 1.43
N ASN A 231 -23.64 11.27 0.63
CA ASN A 231 -22.60 12.25 0.30
C ASN A 231 -22.99 13.71 0.62
N SER A 232 -24.26 14.04 0.85
CA SER A 232 -24.67 15.45 0.92
C SER A 232 -24.09 16.24 2.09
N ALA A 233 -23.70 15.56 3.17
CA ALA A 233 -23.01 16.17 4.30
C ALA A 233 -21.64 16.75 3.90
N GLU A 234 -21.04 16.21 2.84
CA GLU A 234 -19.67 16.46 2.41
C GLU A 234 -19.58 17.29 1.15
N TRP A 235 -20.73 17.56 0.52
CA TRP A 235 -20.79 18.43 -0.65
C TRP A 235 -20.10 19.78 -0.43
N PRO A 236 -20.21 20.46 0.73
CA PRO A 236 -19.45 21.70 0.96
C PRO A 236 -17.94 21.51 0.84
N THR A 237 -17.41 20.37 1.30
CA THR A 237 -15.99 20.00 1.19
C THR A 237 -15.63 19.58 -0.25
N MET A 238 -16.51 18.84 -0.94
CA MET A 238 -16.29 18.35 -2.31
C MET A 238 -16.31 19.46 -3.36
N GLN A 239 -17.22 20.42 -3.22
CA GLN A 239 -17.46 21.47 -4.21
C GLN A 239 -16.20 22.21 -4.69
N PRO A 240 -15.31 22.71 -3.82
CA PRO A 240 -14.09 23.37 -4.28
C PRO A 240 -13.17 22.44 -5.07
N PHE A 241 -13.02 21.18 -4.66
CA PHE A 241 -12.21 20.20 -5.40
C PHE A 241 -12.82 19.86 -6.77
N LEU A 242 -14.13 19.60 -6.83
CA LEU A 242 -14.82 19.27 -8.08
C LEU A 242 -14.89 20.43 -9.07
N ALA A 243 -14.73 21.67 -8.58
CA ALA A 243 -14.67 22.87 -9.42
C ALA A 243 -13.27 23.15 -9.99
N ASP A 244 -12.24 22.47 -9.49
CA ASP A 244 -10.86 22.63 -9.95
C ASP A 244 -10.57 21.68 -11.12
N GLU A 245 -10.60 22.22 -12.34
CA GLU A 245 -10.32 21.46 -13.56
C GLU A 245 -8.88 20.89 -13.61
N SER A 246 -7.94 21.45 -12.83
CA SER A 246 -6.57 20.90 -12.76
C SER A 246 -6.50 19.53 -12.08
N LEU A 247 -7.55 19.16 -11.34
CA LEU A 247 -7.70 17.85 -10.69
C LEU A 247 -8.40 16.83 -11.60
N GLN A 248 -8.69 17.14 -12.85
CA GLN A 248 -9.16 16.15 -13.82
C GLN A 248 -7.97 15.54 -14.56
N ALA A 249 -7.70 14.25 -14.32
CA ALA A 249 -6.59 13.57 -14.99
C ALA A 249 -6.90 13.36 -16.48
N GLY A 250 -5.95 13.78 -17.33
CA GLY A 250 -5.98 13.55 -18.78
C GLY A 250 -5.21 12.30 -19.21
N GLU A 251 -5.17 12.07 -20.51
CA GLU A 251 -4.58 10.86 -21.15
C GLU A 251 -3.15 10.58 -20.71
N ASP A 252 -2.28 11.61 -20.64
CA ASP A 252 -0.88 11.44 -20.26
C ASP A 252 -0.72 10.89 -18.84
N ALA A 253 -1.45 11.47 -17.86
CA ALA A 253 -1.41 11.06 -16.46
C ALA A 253 -1.98 9.65 -16.27
N ILE A 254 -3.09 9.33 -16.95
CA ILE A 254 -3.72 8.02 -16.91
C ILE A 254 -2.78 6.97 -17.50
N THR A 255 -2.22 7.23 -18.69
CA THR A 255 -1.32 6.30 -19.39
C THR A 255 -0.03 6.07 -18.60
N ALA A 256 0.55 7.14 -18.04
CA ALA A 256 1.73 7.03 -17.16
C ALA A 256 1.43 6.17 -15.92
N THR A 257 0.27 6.35 -15.28
CA THR A 257 -0.14 5.54 -14.13
C THR A 257 -0.28 4.07 -14.52
N THR A 258 -0.91 3.78 -15.66
CA THR A 258 -1.10 2.41 -16.15
C THR A 258 0.23 1.73 -16.45
N MET A 259 1.15 2.42 -17.13
CA MET A 259 2.47 1.87 -17.44
C MET A 259 3.31 1.61 -16.19
N ARG A 260 3.36 2.57 -15.25
CA ARG A 260 4.08 2.43 -13.98
C ARG A 260 3.50 1.30 -13.12
N PHE A 261 2.18 1.13 -13.10
CA PHE A 261 1.54 0.00 -12.44
C PHE A 261 1.93 -1.35 -13.05
N GLN A 262 2.00 -1.44 -14.39
CA GLN A 262 2.48 -2.64 -15.09
C GLN A 262 3.95 -2.94 -14.79
N ASP A 263 4.80 -1.91 -14.66
CA ASP A 263 6.19 -2.09 -14.27
C ASP A 263 6.29 -2.68 -12.86
N MET A 264 5.50 -2.18 -11.88
CA MET A 264 5.49 -2.78 -10.54
C MET A 264 4.99 -4.24 -10.54
N LEU A 265 4.01 -4.58 -11.40
CA LEU A 265 3.59 -5.97 -11.60
C LEU A 265 4.73 -6.83 -12.13
N ARG A 266 5.46 -6.37 -13.15
CA ARG A 266 6.61 -7.08 -13.70
C ARG A 266 7.68 -7.30 -12.64
N VAL A 267 7.96 -6.30 -11.79
CA VAL A 267 8.88 -6.44 -10.64
C VAL A 267 8.37 -7.52 -9.67
N ARG A 268 7.11 -7.46 -9.21
CA ARG A 268 6.55 -8.46 -8.28
C ARG A 268 6.67 -9.90 -8.81
N TYR A 269 6.44 -10.09 -10.10
CA TYR A 269 6.47 -11.42 -10.73
C TYR A 269 7.85 -11.86 -11.24
N SER A 270 8.84 -10.96 -11.26
CA SER A 270 10.22 -11.29 -11.67
C SER A 270 10.93 -12.24 -10.70
N THR A 271 10.47 -12.29 -9.45
CA THR A 271 11.10 -12.98 -8.33
C THR A 271 10.06 -13.69 -7.47
N PRO A 272 10.36 -14.86 -6.89
CA PRO A 272 9.52 -15.48 -5.87
C PRO A 272 9.64 -14.79 -4.50
N LEU A 273 10.66 -13.97 -4.26
CA LEU A 273 10.91 -13.34 -2.96
C LEU A 273 9.79 -12.39 -2.53
N PHE A 274 9.07 -11.74 -3.45
CA PHE A 274 7.87 -10.95 -3.12
C PHE A 274 6.62 -11.80 -2.77
N ARG A 275 6.72 -13.13 -2.91
CA ARG A 275 5.59 -14.08 -2.83
C ARG A 275 5.99 -15.34 -2.05
N LEU A 276 6.66 -15.14 -0.92
CA LEU A 276 6.99 -16.20 0.03
C LEU A 276 5.72 -16.92 0.46
N ARG A 277 5.82 -18.23 0.66
CA ARG A 277 4.66 -19.12 0.80
C ARG A 277 4.28 -19.37 2.24
N THR A 278 5.16 -19.13 3.19
CA THR A 278 4.91 -19.42 4.60
C THR A 278 5.32 -18.28 5.51
N GLY A 279 4.72 -18.21 6.70
CA GLY A 279 5.15 -17.28 7.72
C GLY A 279 6.61 -17.53 8.17
N GLU A 280 7.07 -18.77 8.15
CA GLU A 280 8.45 -19.14 8.48
C GLU A 280 9.46 -18.53 7.51
N GLU A 281 9.20 -18.63 6.20
CA GLU A 281 10.04 -18.00 5.17
C GLU A 281 10.10 -16.48 5.36
N ILE A 282 8.96 -15.84 5.63
CA ILE A 282 8.90 -14.40 5.83
C ILE A 282 9.70 -13.99 7.06
N ASN A 283 9.51 -14.67 8.20
CA ASN A 283 10.26 -14.41 9.43
C ASN A 283 11.77 -14.62 9.26
N ALA A 284 12.19 -15.55 8.40
CA ALA A 284 13.60 -15.85 8.17
C ALA A 284 14.29 -14.89 7.18
N ARG A 285 13.52 -14.29 6.25
CA ARG A 285 14.08 -13.60 5.08
C ARG A 285 13.81 -12.10 5.06
N LEU A 286 12.70 -11.64 5.63
CA LEU A 286 12.26 -10.24 5.54
C LEU A 286 12.75 -9.43 6.75
N ALA A 287 13.29 -8.24 6.50
CA ALA A 287 13.71 -7.31 7.54
C ALA A 287 13.35 -5.85 7.18
N PHE A 288 13.30 -4.99 8.19
CA PHE A 288 13.11 -3.54 8.04
C PHE A 288 14.31 -2.77 8.61
N HIS A 289 14.71 -1.68 7.95
CA HIS A 289 15.97 -0.97 8.25
C HIS A 289 15.80 0.46 8.75
N ASN A 290 14.75 1.17 8.34
CA ASN A 290 14.39 2.46 8.93
C ASN A 290 13.40 2.22 10.08
N THR A 291 13.90 1.91 11.28
CA THR A 291 13.11 1.53 12.47
C THR A 291 13.66 2.17 13.74
N GLY A 292 12.93 2.09 14.86
CA GLY A 292 13.38 2.63 16.13
C GLY A 292 13.07 4.11 16.31
N VAL A 293 13.60 4.69 17.40
CA VAL A 293 13.28 6.07 17.83
C VAL A 293 13.80 7.16 16.91
N ASP A 294 14.84 6.86 16.12
CA ASP A 294 15.49 7.80 15.21
C ASP A 294 15.06 7.61 13.74
N GLN A 295 14.02 6.82 13.49
CA GLN A 295 13.56 6.53 12.13
C GLN A 295 13.05 7.78 11.41
N MET A 296 13.27 7.84 10.10
CA MET A 296 12.76 8.91 9.25
C MET A 296 11.25 8.70 9.01
N PRO A 297 10.37 9.66 9.37
CA PRO A 297 8.93 9.55 9.11
C PRO A 297 8.64 9.40 7.61
N GLY A 298 7.55 8.74 7.23
CA GLY A 298 7.16 8.57 5.83
C GLY A 298 8.10 7.69 4.98
N VAL A 299 9.15 7.10 5.57
CA VAL A 299 10.10 6.23 4.85
C VAL A 299 10.04 4.81 5.39
N ILE A 300 9.83 3.82 4.53
CA ILE A 300 9.94 2.40 4.90
C ILE A 300 10.99 1.75 4.03
N VAL A 301 11.91 1.02 4.65
CA VAL A 301 12.97 0.27 3.94
C VAL A 301 12.84 -1.19 4.34
N MET A 302 12.46 -2.02 3.37
CA MET A 302 12.22 -3.45 3.51
C MET A 302 13.29 -4.21 2.72
N SER A 303 13.90 -5.25 3.29
CA SER A 303 14.72 -6.18 2.52
C SER A 303 14.17 -7.60 2.59
N ILE A 304 14.44 -8.40 1.56
CA ILE A 304 14.10 -9.82 1.50
C ILE A 304 15.35 -10.58 1.03
N SER A 305 15.84 -11.47 1.88
CA SER A 305 17.07 -12.25 1.66
C SER A 305 16.78 -13.58 0.99
N ASP A 306 17.56 -13.95 -0.02
CA ASP A 306 17.58 -15.31 -0.55
C ASP A 306 18.75 -16.16 -0.05
N VAL A 307 19.72 -15.55 0.62
CA VAL A 307 20.89 -16.25 1.19
C VAL A 307 20.60 -16.91 2.55
N VAL A 308 19.33 -17.16 2.86
CA VAL A 308 18.86 -17.83 4.09
C VAL A 308 18.09 -19.09 3.75
N GLY A 309 18.66 -20.26 4.05
CA GLY A 309 18.01 -21.54 3.79
C GLY A 309 18.19 -21.99 2.34
N GLU A 310 17.10 -22.41 1.70
CA GLU A 310 17.08 -22.81 0.29
C GLU A 310 17.14 -21.58 -0.62
N ASP A 311 17.90 -21.65 -1.71
CA ASP A 311 17.91 -20.66 -2.81
C ASP A 311 16.56 -20.74 -3.55
N LEU A 312 15.77 -19.67 -3.45
CA LEU A 312 14.44 -19.57 -4.06
C LEU A 312 14.47 -18.84 -5.40
N ASP A 313 15.43 -17.94 -5.62
CA ASP A 313 15.55 -17.08 -6.79
C ASP A 313 16.90 -17.24 -7.48
N THR A 314 16.86 -17.82 -8.68
CA THR A 314 18.06 -18.01 -9.49
C THR A 314 18.73 -16.73 -9.99
N ASN A 315 18.12 -15.56 -9.81
CA ASN A 315 18.63 -14.28 -10.31
C ASN A 315 19.13 -13.33 -9.22
N TYR A 316 18.63 -13.42 -7.98
CA TYR A 316 18.85 -12.40 -6.97
C TYR A 316 19.07 -12.99 -5.57
N ASP A 317 20.23 -12.68 -4.98
CA ASP A 317 20.59 -13.05 -3.61
C ASP A 317 19.84 -12.20 -2.56
N MET A 318 19.43 -10.98 -2.94
CA MET A 318 18.71 -10.07 -2.04
C MET A 318 17.89 -9.04 -2.82
N ILE A 319 16.78 -8.60 -2.22
CA ILE A 319 15.98 -7.47 -2.67
C ILE A 319 15.88 -6.43 -1.56
N ALA A 320 15.92 -5.15 -1.91
CA ALA A 320 15.52 -4.04 -1.05
C ALA A 320 14.43 -3.20 -1.73
N VAL A 321 13.40 -2.82 -0.98
CA VAL A 321 12.37 -1.88 -1.39
C VAL A 321 12.43 -0.67 -0.47
N VAL A 322 12.61 0.50 -1.05
CA VAL A 322 12.62 1.79 -0.35
C VAL A 322 11.37 2.56 -0.76
N PHE A 323 10.43 2.67 0.15
CA PHE A 323 9.23 3.50 0.02
C PHE A 323 9.54 4.89 0.55
N ASN A 324 9.62 5.88 -0.34
CA ASN A 324 9.84 7.27 0.00
C ASN A 324 8.53 8.06 -0.11
N GLY A 325 7.86 8.31 1.03
CA GLY A 325 6.70 9.20 1.12
C GLY A 325 7.04 10.67 1.33
N GLN A 326 8.32 11.05 1.36
CA GLN A 326 8.76 12.44 1.53
C GLN A 326 8.53 13.26 0.25
N PRO A 327 8.35 14.59 0.38
CA PRO A 327 8.26 15.51 -0.76
C PRO A 327 9.59 15.74 -1.47
N ASP A 328 10.70 15.29 -0.88
CA ASP A 328 12.04 15.46 -1.40
C ASP A 328 12.69 14.11 -1.77
N THR A 329 13.77 14.19 -2.55
CA THR A 329 14.62 13.01 -2.80
C THR A 329 15.24 12.57 -1.48
N LEU A 330 15.07 11.29 -1.16
CA LEU A 330 15.62 10.64 0.01
C LEU A 330 17.05 10.20 -0.24
N GLU A 331 17.94 10.44 0.71
CA GLU A 331 19.20 9.73 0.88
C GLU A 331 19.11 8.97 2.22
N PHE A 332 19.13 7.64 2.16
CA PHE A 332 19.00 6.78 3.34
C PHE A 332 20.14 5.79 3.40
N THR A 333 20.81 5.71 4.55
CA THR A 333 21.92 4.75 4.76
C THR A 333 21.49 3.69 5.76
N ALA A 334 21.71 2.42 5.41
CA ALA A 334 21.58 1.29 6.32
C ALA A 334 22.89 0.49 6.33
N ASP A 335 23.64 0.57 7.43
CA ASP A 335 24.88 -0.17 7.63
C ASP A 335 24.70 -1.69 7.47
N SER A 336 23.51 -2.21 7.81
CA SER A 336 23.11 -3.62 7.64
C SER A 336 23.05 -4.07 6.17
N LEU A 337 22.97 -3.13 5.23
CA LEU A 337 22.90 -3.37 3.79
C LEU A 337 24.19 -2.96 3.05
N ALA A 338 25.24 -2.54 3.78
CA ALA A 338 26.53 -2.19 3.20
C ALA A 338 27.34 -3.43 2.79
N GLY A 339 28.29 -3.24 1.87
CA GLY A 339 29.15 -4.29 1.33
C GLY A 339 28.48 -5.22 0.33
N MET A 340 27.35 -4.82 -0.26
CA MET A 340 26.58 -5.61 -1.22
C MET A 340 26.51 -4.91 -2.58
N ALA A 341 26.49 -5.68 -3.67
CA ALA A 341 26.44 -5.14 -5.03
C ALA A 341 25.02 -4.74 -5.44
N TRP A 342 24.47 -3.73 -4.78
CA TRP A 342 23.11 -3.23 -5.06
C TRP A 342 23.01 -2.58 -6.44
N GLU A 343 21.99 -2.98 -7.20
CA GLU A 343 21.62 -2.38 -8.48
C GLU A 343 20.13 -2.01 -8.45
N LEU A 344 19.74 -0.94 -9.16
CA LEU A 344 18.31 -0.66 -9.39
C LEU A 344 17.72 -1.82 -10.21
N HIS A 345 16.55 -2.31 -9.82
CA HIS A 345 15.92 -3.44 -10.49
C HIS A 345 15.77 -3.17 -12.01
N PRO A 346 16.15 -4.10 -12.91
CA PRO A 346 16.19 -3.84 -14.36
C PRO A 346 14.89 -3.32 -14.97
N VAL A 347 13.74 -3.84 -14.52
CA VAL A 347 12.41 -3.34 -14.94
C VAL A 347 12.20 -1.84 -14.63
N LEU A 348 12.77 -1.33 -13.53
CA LEU A 348 12.66 0.10 -13.18
C LEU A 348 13.65 0.95 -13.99
N VAL A 349 14.81 0.40 -14.36
CA VAL A 349 15.78 1.05 -15.27
C VAL A 349 15.18 1.21 -16.68
N GLU A 350 14.51 0.18 -17.18
CA GLU A 350 13.88 0.16 -18.51
C GLU A 350 12.42 0.64 -18.51
N GLY A 351 11.92 1.04 -17.34
CA GLY A 351 10.50 1.33 -17.11
C GLY A 351 10.04 2.70 -17.62
N HIS A 352 8.83 3.08 -17.21
CA HIS A 352 8.13 4.28 -17.73
C HIS A 352 8.08 5.44 -16.72
N ASP A 353 9.05 5.50 -15.81
CA ASP A 353 9.24 6.63 -14.90
C ASP A 353 10.71 7.08 -14.92
N ASP A 354 10.99 8.06 -15.77
CA ASP A 354 12.33 8.63 -15.96
C ASP A 354 12.95 9.13 -14.65
N LEU A 355 12.14 9.62 -13.70
CA LEU A 355 12.64 10.07 -12.41
C LEU A 355 12.99 8.87 -11.52
N LEU A 356 12.14 7.84 -11.47
CA LEU A 356 12.45 6.63 -10.69
C LEU A 356 13.69 5.90 -11.24
N ALA A 357 13.93 5.97 -12.56
CA ALA A 357 15.13 5.45 -13.19
C ALA A 357 16.43 6.14 -12.73
N THR A 358 16.34 7.30 -12.07
CA THR A 358 17.50 7.95 -11.43
C THR A 358 17.79 7.44 -10.02
N ALA A 359 16.96 6.55 -9.46
CA ALA A 359 17.21 5.96 -8.16
C ALA A 359 18.50 5.12 -8.19
N SER A 360 19.30 5.19 -7.12
CA SER A 360 20.63 4.57 -7.09
C SER A 360 20.95 4.04 -5.71
N ALA A 361 21.88 3.08 -5.65
CA ALA A 361 22.44 2.59 -4.41
C ALA A 361 23.97 2.66 -4.47
N ASP A 362 24.59 3.02 -3.36
CA ASP A 362 26.02 2.85 -3.10
C ASP A 362 26.20 1.62 -2.22
N GLY A 363 26.63 0.53 -2.87
CA GLY A 363 26.85 -0.75 -2.22
C GLY A 363 27.92 -0.75 -1.14
N ASP A 364 28.92 0.12 -1.22
CA ASP A 364 30.01 0.17 -0.25
C ASP A 364 29.53 0.73 1.10
N THR A 365 28.60 1.70 1.06
CA THR A 365 28.07 2.39 2.24
C THR A 365 26.68 1.90 2.66
N GLY A 366 25.97 1.18 1.79
CA GLY A 366 24.56 0.83 2.03
C GLY A 366 23.63 2.04 1.91
N MET A 367 24.01 3.06 1.13
CA MET A 367 23.20 4.25 0.89
C MET A 367 22.29 4.08 -0.31
N PHE A 368 21.03 4.46 -0.18
CA PHE A 368 20.01 4.46 -1.23
C PHE A 368 19.53 5.89 -1.48
N THR A 369 19.48 6.29 -2.74
CA THR A 369 18.93 7.57 -3.20
C THR A 369 17.64 7.31 -3.97
N VAL A 370 16.51 7.84 -3.47
CA VAL A 370 15.18 7.55 -4.00
C VAL A 370 14.36 8.83 -4.17
N PRO A 371 13.82 9.12 -5.37
CA PRO A 371 13.03 10.33 -5.60
C PRO A 371 11.80 10.46 -4.69
N ALA A 372 11.29 11.69 -4.58
CA ALA A 372 10.08 12.00 -3.83
C ALA A 372 8.88 11.15 -4.26
N TYR A 373 8.01 10.81 -3.30
CA TYR A 373 6.76 10.07 -3.50
C TYR A 373 6.91 8.82 -4.40
N SER A 374 7.90 7.98 -4.14
CA SER A 374 8.19 6.83 -5.00
C SER A 374 8.60 5.59 -4.20
N ALA A 375 8.48 4.42 -4.83
CA ALA A 375 8.98 3.16 -4.28
C ALA A 375 9.99 2.55 -5.26
N ALA A 376 11.26 2.54 -4.86
CA ALA A 376 12.34 1.97 -5.64
C ALA A 376 12.67 0.55 -5.16
N VAL A 377 12.91 -0.35 -6.11
CA VAL A 377 13.33 -1.74 -5.83
C VAL A 377 14.76 -1.92 -6.30
N PHE A 378 15.62 -2.36 -5.41
CA PHE A 378 17.01 -2.67 -5.66
C PHE A 378 17.24 -4.17 -5.47
N VAL A 379 18.21 -4.72 -6.19
CA VAL A 379 18.55 -6.14 -6.15
C VAL A 379 20.06 -6.32 -5.99
N VAL A 380 20.45 -7.43 -5.34
CA VAL A 380 21.81 -7.96 -5.43
C VAL A 380 21.74 -9.15 -6.40
N PRO A 381 22.42 -9.11 -7.56
CA PRO A 381 22.45 -10.23 -8.49
C PRO A 381 23.02 -11.49 -7.84
N GLN A 382 22.54 -12.66 -8.27
CA GLN A 382 23.03 -13.96 -7.81
C GLN A 382 24.55 -14.09 -7.98
N SER A 383 25.22 -14.57 -6.93
CA SER A 383 26.68 -14.76 -6.88
C SER A 383 27.22 -16.09 -7.38
#